data_AF-A0A9D0XTT1-F1
#
_entry.id   AF-A0A9D0XTT1-F1
#
_cell.length_a   1.000
_cell.length_b   1.000
_cell.length_c   1.000
_cell.angle_alpha   90.00
_cell.angle_beta   90.00
_cell.angle_gamma   90.00
#
_symmetry.space_group_name_H-M   'P 1'
#
loop_
_entity.id
_entity.type
_entity.pdbx_description
1 polymer ?
#
loop_
_entity_poly.entity_id
_entity_poly.type
_entity_poly.pdbx_seq_one_letter_code
_entity_poly.pdbx_strand_id
1 'polypeptide(L)' 'FQGVEKLEVGMRFEAQSEQGFHSVVITEISEETVTVDGNHEMAGMDLTFEVEVIDIRDATEEEISHGHAHGAGGHQHD' A
#
# COMPACT_ATOMS: atom_id res chain seq x y z
N PHE A 1 8.73 -19.32 7.35
CA PHE A 1 9.03 -19.95 6.05
C PHE A 1 8.75 -21.46 6.08
N GLN A 2 7.50 -21.89 6.28
CA GLN A 2 7.15 -23.32 6.18
C GLN A 2 6.23 -23.49 4.96
N GLY A 3 6.62 -24.36 4.01
CA GLY A 3 5.77 -24.75 2.87
C GLY A 3 6.14 -24.18 1.50
N VAL A 4 7.28 -23.47 1.35
CA VAL A 4 7.76 -22.98 0.05
C VAL A 4 9.00 -23.79 -0.32
N GLU A 5 8.87 -24.69 -1.31
CA GLU A 5 9.95 -25.59 -1.73
C GLU A 5 11.13 -24.86 -2.39
N LYS A 6 10.91 -23.64 -2.89
CA LYS A 6 11.95 -22.84 -3.55
C LYS A 6 11.63 -21.34 -3.45
N LEU A 7 12.61 -20.55 -2.99
CA LEU A 7 12.53 -19.10 -2.97
C LEU A 7 13.05 -18.54 -4.30
N GLU A 8 12.35 -17.55 -4.85
CA GLU A 8 12.71 -16.88 -6.10
C GLU A 8 12.63 -15.34 -5.94
N VAL A 9 13.55 -14.64 -6.60
CA VAL A 9 13.52 -13.17 -6.67
C VAL A 9 12.23 -12.73 -7.36
N GLY A 10 11.56 -11.72 -6.78
CA GLY A 10 10.25 -11.23 -7.22
C GLY A 10 9.06 -11.87 -6.51
N MET A 11 9.25 -12.95 -5.74
CA MET A 11 8.17 -13.53 -4.94
C MET A 11 7.70 -12.57 -3.85
N ARG A 12 6.37 -12.51 -3.63
CA ARG A 12 5.72 -11.72 -2.58
C ARG A 12 5.35 -12.56 -1.37
N PHE A 13 5.53 -11.99 -0.19
CA PHE A 13 5.17 -12.61 1.08
C PHE A 13 4.55 -11.59 2.02
N GLU A 14 3.77 -12.08 2.98
CA GLU A 14 3.37 -11.30 4.15
C GLU A 14 4.35 -11.58 5.29
N ALA A 15 5.04 -10.55 5.73
CA ALA A 15 5.93 -10.57 6.88
C ALA A 15 5.22 -9.97 8.09
N GLN A 16 5.35 -10.60 9.25
CA GLN A 16 4.87 -10.05 10.51
C GLN A 16 6.00 -9.27 11.19
N SER A 17 5.74 -8.01 11.52
CA SER A 17 6.61 -7.14 12.31
C SER A 17 5.90 -6.69 13.59
N GLU A 18 6.60 -5.94 14.45
CA GLU A 18 5.98 -5.28 15.61
C GLU A 18 4.88 -4.27 15.21
N GLN A 19 4.89 -3.79 13.97
CA GLN A 19 3.91 -2.87 13.40
C GLN A 19 2.74 -3.57 12.69
N GLY A 20 2.73 -4.91 12.66
CA GLY A 20 1.68 -5.70 12.01
C GLY A 20 2.17 -6.47 10.78
N PHE A 21 1.24 -6.81 9.88
CA PHE A 21 1.56 -7.54 8.66
C PHE A 21 1.94 -6.57 7.54
N HIS A 22 3.01 -6.89 6.82
CA HIS A 22 3.53 -6.11 5.69
C HIS A 22 3.77 -7.02 4.50
N SER A 23 3.37 -6.57 3.31
CA SER A 23 3.75 -7.25 2.07
C SER A 23 5.19 -6.88 1.71
N VAL A 24 6.01 -7.89 1.41
CA VAL A 24 7.42 -7.72 1.02
C VAL A 24 7.72 -8.53 -0.24
N VAL A 25 8.65 -8.05 -1.05
CA VAL A 25 9.14 -8.70 -2.27
C VAL A 25 10.58 -9.13 -2.08
N ILE A 26 10.95 -10.37 -2.45
CA ILE A 26 12.37 -10.77 -2.47
C ILE A 26 13.11 -10.03 -3.57
N THR A 27 14.17 -9.31 -3.23
CA THR A 27 15.04 -8.62 -4.20
C THR A 27 16.36 -9.34 -4.42
N GLU A 28 16.85 -10.10 -3.43
CA GLU A 28 18.10 -10.86 -3.53
C GLU A 28 18.07 -12.07 -2.60
N ILE A 29 18.71 -13.16 -3.03
CA ILE A 29 18.91 -14.38 -2.23
C ILE A 29 20.40 -14.69 -2.20
N SER A 30 20.97 -14.76 -0.99
CA SER A 30 22.34 -15.21 -0.73
C SER A 30 22.34 -16.60 -0.07
N GLU A 31 23.53 -17.15 0.21
CA GLU A 31 23.66 -18.47 0.84
C GLU A 31 23.07 -18.51 2.26
N GLU A 32 23.13 -17.40 3.00
CA GLU A 32 22.71 -17.33 4.41
C GLU A 32 21.52 -16.39 4.65
N THR A 33 21.27 -15.44 3.74
CA THR A 33 20.28 -14.38 3.95
C THR A 33 19.44 -14.09 2.71
N VAL A 34 18.25 -13.55 2.94
CA VAL A 34 17.35 -13.06 1.89
C VAL A 34 17.13 -11.59 2.12
N THR A 35 17.32 -10.79 1.07
CA THR A 35 17.00 -9.35 1.07
C THR A 35 15.58 -9.18 0.56
N VAL A 36 14.77 -8.44 1.30
CA VAL A 36 13.39 -8.14 0.95
C VAL A 36 13.17 -6.64 0.88
N ASP A 37 12.30 -6.21 -0.04
CA ASP A 37 11.83 -4.84 -0.16
C ASP A 37 10.37 -4.75 0.33
N GLY A 38 10.14 -3.92 1.35
CA GLY A 38 8.81 -3.64 1.91
C GLY A 38 8.24 -2.29 1.49
N ASN A 39 8.91 -1.58 0.59
CA ASN A 39 8.41 -0.33 0.05
C ASN A 39 7.20 -0.58 -0.86
N HIS A 40 6.28 0.39 -0.91
CA HIS A 40 5.22 0.40 -1.91
C HIS A 40 5.83 0.43 -3.33
N GLU A 41 5.15 -0.15 -4.33
CA GLU A 41 5.65 -0.24 -5.71
C GLU A 41 6.06 1.11 -6.32
N MET A 42 5.47 2.20 -5.84
CA MET A 42 5.72 3.57 -6.29
C MET A 42 6.64 4.37 -5.36
N ALA A 43 7.18 3.77 -4.30
CA ALA A 43 8.09 4.45 -3.39
C ALA A 43 9.38 4.86 -4.11
N GLY A 44 9.83 6.09 -3.87
CA GLY A 44 11.03 6.65 -4.53
C GLY A 44 10.85 7.01 -6.01
N MET A 45 9.64 6.83 -6.57
CA MET A 45 9.31 7.30 -7.91
C MET A 45 8.75 8.73 -7.86
N ASP A 46 9.21 9.60 -8.76
CA ASP A 46 8.58 10.90 -8.98
C ASP A 46 7.23 10.69 -9.68
N LEU A 47 6.14 11.06 -9.00
CA LEU A 47 4.80 10.97 -9.55
C LEU A 47 4.43 12.32 -10.19
N THR A 48 4.19 12.30 -11.49
CA THR A 48 3.70 13.47 -12.22
C THR A 48 2.20 13.32 -12.47
N PHE A 49 1.43 14.29 -12.01
CA PHE A 49 -0.02 14.33 -12.21
C PHE A 49 -0.41 15.59 -12.97
N GLU A 50 -1.33 15.45 -13.92
CA GLU A 50 -2.09 16.56 -14.47
C GLU A 50 -3.41 16.62 -13.71
N VAL A 51 -3.65 17.74 -13.01
CA VAL A 51 -4.79 17.91 -12.12
C VAL A 51 -5.63 19.10 -12.56
N GLU A 52 -6.93 18.89 -12.66
CA GLU A 52 -7.95 19.93 -12.87
C GLU A 52 -8.92 19.93 -11.70
N VAL A 53 -9.24 21.12 -11.17
CA VAL A 53 -10.24 21.26 -10.10
C VAL A 53 -11.62 21.39 -10.74
N ILE A 54 -12.44 20.35 -10.57
CA ILE A 54 -13.78 20.28 -11.17
C ILE A 54 -14.86 20.96 -10.33
N ASP A 55 -14.74 20.93 -9.00
CA ASP A 55 -15.72 21.47 -8.06
C ASP A 55 -15.11 21.66 -6.67
N ILE A 56 -15.68 22.58 -5.89
CA ILE A 56 -15.32 22.85 -4.50
C ILE A 56 -16.61 23.05 -3.71
N ARG A 57 -16.77 22.29 -2.62
CA ARG A 57 -17.89 22.43 -1.69
C ARG A 57 -17.44 22.21 -0.25
N ASP A 58 -18.30 22.64 0.68
CA ASP A 58 -18.13 22.30 2.09
C ASP A 58 -18.43 20.81 2.32
N ALA A 59 -17.69 20.21 3.25
CA ALA A 59 -17.93 18.85 3.73
C ALA A 59 -19.14 18.81 4.67
N THR A 60 -19.92 17.74 4.63
CA THR A 60 -21.01 17.51 5.60
C THR A 60 -20.45 17.14 6.97
N GLU A 61 -21.28 17.20 8.03
CA GLU A 61 -20.88 16.80 9.38
C GLU A 61 -20.42 15.33 9.45
N GLU A 62 -21.06 14.46 8.67
CA GLU A 62 -20.73 13.05 8.56
C GLU A 62 -19.36 12.83 7.89
N GLU A 63 -19.10 13.51 6.77
CA GLU A 63 -17.80 13.43 6.08
C GLU A 63 -16.65 13.91 6.95
N ILE A 64 -16.88 14.96 7.76
CA ILE A 64 -15.91 15.44 8.74
C ILE A 64 -15.68 14.40 9.82
N SER A 65 -16.74 13.78 10.35
CA SER A 65 -16.65 12.71 11.36
C SER A 65 -15.88 11.49 10.85
N HIS A 66 -16.06 11.12 9.58
CA HIS A 66 -15.43 9.96 8.96
C HIS A 66 -14.04 10.25 8.37
N GLY A 67 -13.68 11.52 8.15
CA GLY A 67 -12.39 11.94 7.60
C GLY A 67 -12.23 11.68 6.10
N HIS A 68 -13.32 11.40 5.38
CA HIS A 68 -13.31 11.20 3.93
C HIS A 68 -14.63 11.61 3.28
N ALA A 69 -14.59 11.91 1.98
CA ALA A 69 -15.75 12.35 1.22
C ALA A 69 -16.74 11.20 0.95
N HIS A 70 -18.03 11.52 1.06
CA HIS A 70 -19.20 10.70 0.78
C HIS A 70 -19.94 11.34 -0.42
N GLY A 71 -19.29 11.34 -1.59
CA GLY A 71 -19.82 11.92 -2.83
C GLY A 71 -19.66 10.99 -4.02
N ALA A 72 -19.76 11.50 -5.26
CA ALA A 72 -19.45 10.70 -6.45
C ALA A 72 -17.99 10.19 -6.38
N GLY A 73 -17.81 8.89 -6.14
CA GLY A 73 -16.50 8.26 -5.90
C GLY A 73 -16.10 8.08 -4.42
N GLY A 74 -16.94 8.50 -3.47
CA GLY A 74 -16.78 8.22 -2.04
C GLY A 74 -17.41 6.88 -1.63
N HIS A 75 -16.95 6.32 -0.51
CA HIS A 75 -17.53 5.12 0.08
C HIS A 75 -18.60 5.53 1.11
N GLN A 76 -19.85 5.12 0.90
CA GLN A 76 -20.94 5.31 1.87
C GLN A 76 -20.94 4.16 2.89
N HIS A 77 -21.09 4.51 4.16
CA HIS A 77 -21.29 3.59 5.26
C HIS A 77 -22.48 4.08 6.09
N ASP A 78 -23.36 3.16 6.51
CA ASP A 78 -24.48 3.44 7.42
C ASP A 78 -24.03 3.54 8.89
#